data_AF-A0A940EJ64-F1
#
_entry.id   AF-A0A940EJ64-F1
#
_cell.length_a   1.000
_cell.length_b   1.000
_cell.length_c   1.000
_cell.angle_alpha   90.00
_cell.angle_beta   90.00
_cell.angle_gamma   90.00
#
_symmetry.space_group_name_H-M   'P 1'
#
loop_
_entity.id
_entity.type
_entity.pdbx_description
1 polymer ?
#
loop_
_entity_poly.entity_id
_entity_poly.type
_entity_poly.pdbx_seq_one_letter_code
_entity_poly.pdbx_strand_id
1 'polypeptide(L)'
;MTNQVQVSNEVLTLEMCRERLLEGWELHVVCAEDPVPAQNTVRGSWYLVAVEPETGRFGVVVTQRDLYRERRRAEQSGTTLDPSDYAYKEIKTTTGLFNAQTDLGITATVIPGSKGVTMVAQLSPSTERP
;
A
#
# COMPACT_ATOMS: atom_id res chain seq x y z
N MET A 1 16.67 -15.16 22.91
CA MET A 1 16.63 -15.50 21.47
C MET A 1 15.54 -14.62 20.86
N THR A 2 15.92 -13.48 20.33
CA THR A 2 14.98 -12.52 19.72
C THR A 2 14.64 -13.08 18.34
N ASN A 3 13.40 -13.55 18.17
CA ASN A 3 12.87 -13.86 16.84
C ASN A 3 12.91 -12.55 16.04
N GLN A 4 13.99 -12.37 15.26
CA GLN A 4 13.94 -11.50 14.10
C GLN A 4 12.96 -12.17 13.14
N VAL A 5 11.68 -11.82 13.28
CA VAL A 5 10.71 -12.05 12.22
C VAL A 5 11.33 -11.39 11.01
N GLN A 6 11.81 -12.22 10.09
CA GLN A 6 12.37 -11.77 8.83
C GLN A 6 11.17 -11.26 8.04
N VAL A 7 10.82 -9.99 8.28
CA VAL A 7 9.66 -9.37 7.66
C VAL A 7 10.01 -9.24 6.19
N SER A 8 9.50 -10.16 5.38
CA SER A 8 9.62 -10.09 3.93
C SER A 8 8.87 -8.83 3.51
N ASN A 9 9.63 -7.82 3.09
CA ASN A 9 9.10 -6.62 2.48
C ASN A 9 8.88 -6.94 0.99
N GLU A 10 7.66 -7.23 0.57
CA GLU A 10 7.38 -7.39 -0.87
C GLU A 10 7.16 -6.01 -1.52
N VAL A 11 7.40 -5.92 -2.83
CA VAL A 11 7.10 -4.71 -3.61
C VAL A 11 6.00 -5.10 -4.58
N LEU A 12 4.82 -4.50 -4.39
CA LEU A 12 3.60 -4.89 -5.08
C LEU A 12 3.18 -3.81 -6.06
N THR A 13 2.80 -4.22 -7.27
CA THR A 13 1.96 -3.36 -8.11
C THR A 13 0.54 -3.33 -7.53
N LEU A 14 -0.32 -2.45 -8.02
CA LEU A 14 -1.75 -2.47 -7.65
C LEU A 14 -2.41 -3.83 -7.97
N GLU A 15 -2.02 -4.46 -9.07
CA GLU A 15 -2.54 -5.77 -9.47
C GLU A 15 -2.11 -6.86 -8.48
N MET A 16 -0.82 -6.94 -8.16
CA MET A 16 -0.30 -7.89 -7.17
C MET A 16 -0.92 -7.65 -5.79
N CYS A 17 -1.09 -6.38 -5.40
CA CYS A 17 -1.77 -6.03 -4.16
C CYS A 17 -3.19 -6.60 -4.14
N ARG A 18 -3.95 -6.45 -5.23
CA ARG A 18 -5.31 -6.99 -5.33
C ARG A 18 -5.33 -8.51 -5.19
N GLU A 19 -4.39 -9.22 -5.80
CA GLU A 19 -4.25 -10.68 -5.65
C GLU A 19 -4.01 -11.06 -4.18
N ARG A 20 -3.09 -10.38 -3.49
CA ARG A 20 -2.86 -10.60 -2.05
C ARG A 20 -4.10 -10.38 -1.21
N LEU A 21 -4.87 -9.33 -1.48
CA LEU A 21 -6.11 -9.06 -0.75
C LEU A 21 -7.14 -10.19 -0.98
N LEU A 22 -7.22 -10.76 -2.19
CA LEU A 22 -8.07 -11.92 -2.47
C LEU A 22 -7.60 -13.20 -1.76
N GLU A 23 -6.31 -13.33 -1.49
CA GLU A 23 -5.72 -14.40 -0.66
C GLU A 23 -5.98 -14.21 0.84
N GLY A 24 -6.66 -13.13 1.25
CA GLY A 24 -7.00 -12.85 2.65
C GLY A 24 -6.06 -11.86 3.35
N TRP A 25 -5.17 -11.20 2.61
CA TRP A 25 -4.37 -10.11 3.15
C TRP A 25 -5.23 -8.88 3.40
N GLU A 26 -4.77 -8.02 4.29
CA GLU A 26 -5.42 -6.76 4.64
C GLU A 26 -4.76 -5.57 3.95
N LEU A 27 -5.54 -4.55 3.59
CA LEU A 27 -5.00 -3.29 3.10
C LEU A 27 -4.82 -2.32 4.25
N HIS A 28 -3.58 -2.04 4.61
CA HIS A 28 -3.21 -1.02 5.58
C HIS A 28 -2.98 0.29 4.84
N VAL A 29 -3.82 1.28 5.12
CA VAL A 29 -3.68 2.65 4.62
C VAL A 29 -3.00 3.47 5.71
N VAL A 30 -1.82 4.00 5.41
CA VAL A 30 -1.02 4.72 6.40
C VAL A 30 -0.86 6.19 6.01
N CYS A 31 -1.05 7.07 6.97
CA CYS A 31 -0.86 8.51 6.81
C CYS A 31 0.57 8.91 7.18
N ALA A 32 1.36 9.37 6.21
CA ALA A 32 2.75 9.80 6.43
C ALA A 32 2.85 11.24 6.96
N GLU A 33 1.89 12.09 6.59
CA GLU A 33 1.87 13.52 6.91
C GLU A 33 0.44 13.98 7.24
N ASP A 34 0.32 14.90 8.21
CA ASP A 34 -0.97 15.44 8.61
C ASP A 34 -1.68 16.09 7.42
N PRO A 35 -2.88 15.63 7.05
CA PRO A 35 -3.59 16.17 5.91
C PRO A 35 -4.06 17.60 6.17
N VAL A 36 -3.85 18.48 5.19
CA VAL A 36 -4.25 19.90 5.25
C VAL A 36 -5.40 20.18 4.28
N PRO A 37 -6.36 21.05 4.66
CA PRO A 37 -7.37 21.52 3.75
C PRO A 37 -6.75 22.24 2.53
N ALA A 38 -7.30 21.96 1.34
CA ALA A 38 -7.03 22.66 0.09
C ALA A 38 -8.36 23.07 -0.56
N GLN A 39 -8.32 23.93 -1.58
CA GLN A 39 -9.52 24.61 -2.13
C GLN A 39 -10.79 23.74 -2.24
N ASN A 40 -10.67 22.54 -2.84
CA ASN A 40 -11.78 21.61 -3.05
C ASN A 40 -11.45 20.18 -2.64
N THR A 41 -10.40 19.99 -1.84
CA THR A 41 -9.90 18.65 -1.48
C THR A 41 -9.08 18.72 -0.19
N VAL A 42 -8.62 17.58 0.30
CA VAL A 42 -7.65 17.49 1.38
C VAL A 42 -6.35 16.95 0.78
N ARG A 43 -5.26 17.68 0.98
CA ARG A 43 -3.92 17.24 0.59
C ARG A 43 -3.24 16.60 1.77
N GLY A 44 -2.60 15.47 1.55
CA GLY A 44 -1.85 14.77 2.59
C GLY A 44 -0.77 13.92 1.95
N SER A 45 -0.26 12.96 2.71
CA SER A 45 0.59 11.91 2.19
C SER A 45 0.12 10.59 2.75
N TRP A 46 -0.24 9.67 1.86
CA TRP A 46 -0.66 8.33 2.23
C TRP A 46 0.09 7.29 1.41
N TYR A 47 0.31 6.13 2.01
CA TYR A 47 0.85 4.95 1.35
C TYR A 47 -0.02 3.73 1.67
N LEU A 48 0.03 2.75 0.77
CA LEU A 48 -0.73 1.51 0.85
C LEU A 48 0.22 0.35 1.11
N VAL A 49 -0.12 -0.48 2.07
CA VAL A 49 0.63 -1.68 2.44
C VAL A 49 -0.35 -2.85 2.51
N ALA A 50 -0.06 -3.93 1.79
CA ALA A 50 -0.78 -5.19 1.98
C ALA A 50 -0.10 -5.96 3.12
N VAL A 51 -0.86 -6.48 4.08
CA VAL A 51 -0.32 -7.19 5.25
C VAL A 51 -0.99 -8.55 5.38
N GLU A 52 -0.20 -9.61 5.51
CA GLU A 52 -0.66 -10.94 5.87
C GLU A 52 -0.87 -11.01 7.39
N PRO A 53 -2.13 -11.13 7.88
CA PRO A 53 -2.42 -11.00 9.31
C PRO A 53 -1.80 -12.12 10.16
N GLU A 54 -1.63 -13.32 9.60
CA GLU A 54 -1.14 -14.49 10.34
C GLU A 54 0.37 -14.45 10.59
N THR A 55 1.13 -13.97 9.61
CA THR A 55 2.60 -14.03 9.62
C THR A 55 3.25 -12.67 9.86
N GLY A 56 2.49 -11.58 9.68
CA GLY A 56 3.00 -10.22 9.69
C GLY A 56 3.86 -9.85 8.47
N ARG A 57 3.88 -10.70 7.42
CA ARG A 57 4.50 -10.36 6.14
C ARG A 57 3.77 -9.18 5.51
N PHE A 58 4.50 -8.31 4.82
CA PHE A 58 3.86 -7.17 4.19
C PHE A 58 4.49 -6.85 2.85
N GLY A 59 3.68 -6.28 1.96
CA GLY A 59 4.12 -5.78 0.68
C GLY A 59 3.71 -4.32 0.51
N VAL A 60 4.64 -3.47 0.12
CA VAL A 60 4.33 -2.05 -0.12
C VAL A 60 3.94 -1.83 -1.56
N VAL A 61 2.87 -1.05 -1.76
CA VAL A 61 2.33 -0.81 -3.08
C VAL A 61 3.09 0.32 -3.77
N VAL A 62 3.57 0.05 -4.99
CA VAL A 62 4.28 0.98 -5.86
C VAL A 62 3.57 1.10 -7.21
N THR A 63 3.91 2.12 -8.00
CA THR A 63 3.49 2.15 -9.40
C THR A 63 4.36 1.22 -10.25
N GLN A 64 3.82 0.68 -11.34
CA GLN A 64 4.63 -0.08 -12.31
C GLN A 64 5.82 0.73 -12.85
N ARG A 65 5.64 2.06 -12.98
CA ARG A 65 6.69 2.97 -13.44
C ARG A 65 7.84 3.07 -12.44
N ASP A 66 7.54 3.19 -11.15
CA ASP A 66 8.55 3.30 -10.11
C ASP A 66 9.26 1.96 -9.92
N LEU A 67 8.51 0.84 -9.96
CA LEU A 67 9.09 -0.50 -10.00
C LEU A 67 10.09 -0.68 -11.15
N TYR A 68 9.72 -0.23 -12.36
CA TYR A 68 10.60 -0.29 -13.53
C TYR A 68 11.84 0.59 -13.40
N ARG A 69 11.69 1.81 -12.86
CA ARG A 69 12.80 2.74 -12.64
C ARG A 69 13.82 2.18 -11.67
N GLU A 70 13.38 1.69 -10.52
CA GLU A 70 14.29 1.14 -9.52
C GLU A 70 14.95 -0.15 -10.02
N ARG A 71 14.20 -1.03 -10.71
CA ARG A 71 14.79 -2.21 -11.38
C ARG A 71 15.92 -1.84 -12.33
N ARG A 72 15.69 -0.88 -13.22
CA ARG A 72 16.75 -0.39 -14.12
C ARG A 72 17.94 0.21 -13.38
N ARG A 73 17.70 0.96 -12.30
CA ARG A 73 18.77 1.58 -11.50
C ARG A 73 19.64 0.53 -10.83
N ALA A 74 19.04 -0.51 -10.28
CA ALA A 74 19.76 -1.62 -9.66
C ALA A 74 20.54 -2.45 -10.69
N GLU A 75 19.93 -2.76 -11.84
CA GLU A 75 20.62 -3.42 -12.95
C GLU A 75 21.86 -2.62 -13.41
N GLN A 76 21.75 -1.29 -13.50
CA GLN A 76 22.86 -0.42 -13.90
C GLN A 76 23.96 -0.29 -12.86
N SER A 77 23.62 -0.46 -11.58
CA SER A 77 24.57 -0.33 -10.47
C SER A 77 25.12 -1.68 -9.98
N GLY A 78 24.64 -2.80 -10.53
CA GLY A 78 25.03 -4.15 -10.11
C GLY A 78 24.61 -4.49 -8.68
N THR A 79 23.62 -3.77 -8.12
CA THR A 79 23.12 -3.98 -6.76
C THR A 79 21.85 -4.83 -6.77
N THR A 80 21.64 -5.58 -5.70
CA THR A 80 20.36 -6.25 -5.45
C THR A 80 19.41 -5.23 -4.83
N LEU A 81 18.19 -5.12 -5.35
CA LEU A 81 17.17 -4.21 -4.81
C LEU A 81 16.75 -4.65 -3.42
N ASP A 82 16.89 -3.78 -2.44
CA ASP A 82 16.17 -3.91 -1.19
C ASP A 82 14.75 -3.37 -1.41
N PRO A 83 13.70 -4.08 -0.96
CA PRO A 83 12.36 -3.53 -0.85
C PRO A 83 12.26 -2.15 -0.17
N SER A 84 13.20 -1.80 0.73
CA SER A 84 13.32 -0.47 1.32
C SER A 84 13.79 0.61 0.35
N ASP A 85 14.38 0.23 -0.79
CA ASP A 85 14.86 1.15 -1.83
C ASP A 85 13.73 1.72 -2.69
N TYR A 86 12.55 1.08 -2.64
CA TYR A 86 11.41 1.54 -3.43
C TYR A 86 10.75 2.73 -2.76
N ALA A 87 10.71 3.86 -3.46
CA ALA A 87 9.84 4.96 -3.11
C ALA A 87 8.39 4.48 -3.19
N TYR A 88 7.74 4.38 -2.03
CA TYR A 88 6.33 4.02 -1.91
C TYR A 88 5.48 4.89 -2.85
N LYS A 89 4.38 4.34 -3.40
CA LYS A 89 3.44 5.17 -4.15
C LYS A 89 2.81 6.17 -3.20
N GLU A 90 3.36 7.37 -3.17
CA GLU A 90 2.83 8.44 -2.36
C GLU A 90 1.55 8.98 -3.01
N ILE A 91 0.45 8.88 -2.27
CA ILE A 91 -0.85 9.39 -2.69
C ILE A 91 -1.04 10.73 -1.99
N LYS A 92 -1.24 11.79 -2.78
CA LYS A 92 -1.23 13.17 -2.27
C LYS A 92 -2.61 13.80 -2.02
N THR A 93 -3.69 13.13 -2.42
CA THR A 93 -5.05 13.65 -2.29
C THR A 93 -6.00 12.57 -1.78
N THR A 94 -7.03 12.97 -1.03
CA THR A 94 -8.07 12.04 -0.57
C THR A 94 -8.83 11.42 -1.74
N THR A 95 -9.05 12.15 -2.84
CA THR A 95 -9.63 11.59 -4.07
C THR A 95 -8.73 10.52 -4.71
N GLY A 96 -7.42 10.75 -4.77
CA GLY A 96 -6.47 9.77 -5.27
C GLY A 96 -6.42 8.51 -4.39
N LEU A 97 -6.55 8.69 -3.08
CA LEU A 97 -6.57 7.59 -2.12
C LEU A 97 -7.86 6.78 -2.21
N PHE A 98 -9.00 7.44 -2.36
CA PHE A 98 -10.28 6.81 -2.62
C PHE A 98 -10.21 5.96 -3.89
N ASN A 99 -9.77 6.55 -5.02
CA ASN A 99 -9.67 5.84 -6.30
C ASN A 99 -8.74 4.62 -6.21
N ALA A 100 -7.58 4.76 -5.55
CA ALA A 100 -6.65 3.65 -5.41
C ALA A 100 -7.25 2.47 -4.62
N GLN A 101 -8.06 2.74 -3.59
CA GLN A 101 -8.75 1.69 -2.84
C GLN A 101 -9.88 1.05 -3.66
N THR A 102 -10.66 1.84 -4.38
CA THR A 102 -11.72 1.29 -5.24
C THR A 102 -11.17 0.45 -6.40
N ASP A 103 -10.02 0.83 -6.97
CA ASP A 103 -9.33 0.05 -8.00
C ASP A 103 -8.87 -1.33 -7.48
N LEU A 104 -8.60 -1.43 -6.18
CA LEU A 104 -8.29 -2.69 -5.49
C LEU A 104 -9.55 -3.51 -5.15
N GLY A 105 -10.76 -2.97 -5.38
CA GLY A 105 -12.03 -3.63 -5.04
C GLY A 105 -12.53 -3.36 -3.63
N ILE A 106 -11.92 -2.41 -2.90
CA ILE A 106 -12.38 -1.98 -1.59
C ILE A 106 -13.60 -1.08 -1.75
N THR A 107 -14.74 -1.47 -1.17
CA THR A 107 -15.96 -0.63 -1.20
C THR A 107 -16.07 0.27 0.04
N ALA A 108 -15.68 -0.24 1.21
CA ALA A 108 -15.62 0.50 2.47
C ALA A 108 -14.24 1.17 2.62
N THR A 109 -14.00 2.24 1.86
CA THR A 109 -12.70 2.92 1.84
C THR A 109 -12.41 3.63 3.15
N VAL A 110 -11.14 3.66 3.57
CA VAL A 110 -10.66 4.34 4.77
C VAL A 110 -9.72 5.48 4.43
N ILE A 111 -9.74 6.56 5.24
CA ILE A 111 -8.89 7.74 5.04
C ILE A 111 -8.36 8.16 6.42
N PRO A 112 -7.16 7.69 6.83
CA PRO A 112 -6.56 8.13 8.09
C PRO A 112 -6.25 9.64 8.04
N GLY A 113 -6.66 10.34 9.10
CA GLY A 113 -6.65 11.80 9.17
C GLY A 113 -5.51 12.43 9.95
N SER A 114 -4.52 11.66 10.40
CA SER A 114 -3.39 12.17 11.18
C SER A 114 -2.13 11.37 10.92
N LYS A 115 -0.97 12.03 10.98
CA LYS A 115 0.32 11.41 10.77
C LYS A 115 0.54 10.20 11.68
N GLY A 116 1.04 9.11 11.10
CA GLY A 116 1.31 7.85 11.78
C GLY A 116 0.07 6.99 12.03
N VAL A 117 -1.14 7.48 11.73
CA VAL A 117 -2.36 6.68 11.83
C VAL A 117 -2.43 5.71 10.67
N THR A 118 -2.64 4.45 11.01
CA THR A 118 -2.97 3.36 10.08
C THR A 118 -4.44 3.00 10.24
N MET A 119 -5.15 2.89 9.12
CA MET A 119 -6.48 2.30 9.08
C MET A 119 -6.46 1.07 8.17
N VAL A 120 -7.22 0.05 8.56
CA VAL A 120 -7.32 -1.19 7.80
C VAL A 120 -8.59 -1.17 6.96
N ALA A 121 -8.43 -1.46 5.68
CA ALA A 121 -9.51 -1.76 4.76
C ALA A 121 -9.41 -3.21 4.31
N GLN A 122 -10.56 -3.84 4.10
CA GLN A 122 -10.65 -5.21 3.62
C GLN A 122 -11.53 -5.25 2.38
N LEU A 123 -11.30 -6.25 1.53
CA LEU A 123 -12.25 -6.55 0.46
C LEU A 123 -13.61 -6.81 1.08
N SER A 124 -14.66 -6.33 0.42
CA SER A 124 -16.00 -6.76 0.81
C SER A 124 -16.07 -8.27 0.65
N PRO A 125 -16.55 -9.02 1.67
CA PRO A 125 -16.88 -10.41 1.44
C PRO A 125 -17.82 -10.41 0.24
N SER A 126 -17.41 -11.11 -0.82
CA SER A 126 -18.31 -11.35 -1.96
C SER A 126 -19.61 -11.82 -1.36
N THR A 127 -20.67 -11.05 -1.55
CA THR A 127 -22.01 -11.53 -1.22
C THR A 127 -22.18 -12.78 -2.05
N GLU A 128 -21.94 -13.94 -1.43
CA GLU A 128 -22.41 -15.23 -1.92
C GLU A 128 -23.91 -15.02 -2.05
N ARG A 129 -24.36 -14.73 -3.28
CA ARG A 129 -25.77 -14.79 -3.58
C ARG A 129 -26.13 -16.28 -3.54
N PRO A 130 -27.09 -16.68 -2.71
CA PRO A 130 -27.65 -18.02 -2.77
C PRO A 130 -28.29 -18.28 -4.15
#